data_AF-S9THD4-F1
#
_entry.id   AF-S9THD4-F1
#
_cell.length_a   1.000
_cell.length_b   1.000
_cell.length_c   1.000
_cell.angle_alpha   90.00
_cell.angle_beta   90.00
_cell.angle_gamma   90.00
#
_symmetry.space_group_name_H-M   'P 1'
#
loop_
_entity.id
_entity.type
_entity.pdbx_description
1 polymer ?
#
loop_
_entity_poly.entity_id
_entity_poly.type
_entity_poly.pdbx_seq_one_letter_code
_entity_poly.pdbx_strand_id
1 'polypeptide(L)'
;MLGSITVLVLCQLAGEAIVRLFGLPLPGPVAGMVILFLGLLIRGRVPKSLDRVTRGILGNLGLLFVPASVGVMVQTDILVAEAVPIGVAVLVSTLLTMLVSGLTMQLLDRKARKDQP
;
A
#
# COMPACT_ATOMS: atom_id res chain seq x y z
N MET A 1 -23.03 8.10 -1.70
CA MET A 1 -22.18 7.04 -1.11
C MET A 1 -21.91 5.94 -2.12
N LEU A 2 -22.95 5.33 -2.71
CA LEU A 2 -22.79 4.29 -3.76
C LEU A 2 -21.86 4.72 -4.90
N GLY A 3 -22.09 5.90 -5.51
CA GLY A 3 -21.24 6.37 -6.61
C GLY A 3 -19.74 6.47 -6.27
N SER A 4 -19.40 6.80 -5.02
CA SER A 4 -18.00 6.84 -4.58
C SER A 4 -17.41 5.44 -4.43
N ILE A 5 -18.16 4.50 -3.86
CA ILE A 5 -17.76 3.09 -3.77
C ILE A 5 -17.61 2.49 -5.17
N THR A 6 -18.57 2.76 -6.07
CA THR A 6 -18.50 2.31 -7.47
C THR A 6 -17.24 2.81 -8.16
N VAL A 7 -16.87 4.08 -7.98
CA VAL A 7 -15.61 4.61 -8.53
C VAL A 7 -14.40 3.87 -7.96
N LEU A 8 -14.35 3.65 -6.64
CA LEU A 8 -13.26 2.90 -6.01
C LEU A 8 -13.14 1.47 -6.58
N VAL A 9 -14.26 0.76 -6.66
CA VAL A 9 -14.32 -0.62 -7.18
C VAL A 9 -13.99 -0.67 -8.66
N LEU A 10 -14.47 0.27 -9.48
CA LEU A 10 -14.14 0.31 -10.91
C LEU A 10 -12.66 0.58 -11.14
N CYS A 11 -12.06 1.52 -10.41
CA CYS A 11 -10.61 1.75 -10.49
C CYS A 11 -9.84 0.50 -10.05
N GLN A 12 -10.26 -0.17 -8.98
CA GLN A 12 -9.68 -1.41 -8.50
C GLN A 12 -9.76 -2.54 -9.54
N LEU A 13 -10.92 -2.75 -10.15
CA LEU A 13 -11.14 -3.78 -11.18
C LEU A 13 -10.36 -3.47 -12.46
N ALA A 14 -10.30 -2.20 -12.88
CA ALA A 14 -9.49 -1.78 -14.01
C ALA A 14 -7.99 -2.00 -13.75
N GLY A 15 -7.52 -1.68 -12.54
CA GLY A 15 -6.13 -1.94 -12.13
C GLY A 15 -5.80 -3.44 -12.15
N GLU A 16 -6.67 -4.27 -11.58
CA GLU A 16 -6.52 -5.73 -11.62
C GLU A 16 -6.52 -6.27 -13.05
N ALA A 17 -7.42 -5.80 -13.91
CA ALA A 17 -7.48 -6.21 -15.31
C ALA A 17 -6.19 -5.84 -16.06
N ILE A 18 -5.65 -4.63 -15.86
CA ILE A 18 -4.39 -4.18 -16.46
C ILE A 18 -3.23 -5.03 -15.96
N VAL A 19 -3.11 -5.23 -14.65
CA VAL A 19 -2.04 -6.04 -14.06
C VAL A 19 -2.05 -7.46 -14.62
N ARG A 20 -3.23 -8.08 -14.72
CA ARG A 20 -3.36 -9.44 -15.27
C ARG A 20 -3.09 -9.50 -16.76
N LEU A 21 -3.58 -8.53 -17.54
CA LEU A 21 -3.43 -8.53 -18.99
C LEU A 21 -1.98 -8.29 -19.43
N PHE A 22 -1.26 -7.43 -18.71
CA PHE A 22 0.14 -7.10 -19.00
C PHE A 22 1.15 -7.93 -18.19
N GLY A 23 0.69 -8.82 -17.30
CA GLY A 23 1.56 -9.66 -16.47
C GLY A 23 2.47 -8.87 -15.54
N LEU A 24 2.01 -7.73 -15.02
CA LEU A 24 2.83 -6.84 -14.22
C LEU A 24 3.11 -7.44 -12.83
N PRO A 25 4.35 -7.35 -12.29
CA PRO A 25 4.72 -7.89 -10.98
C PRO A 25 4.29 -6.96 -9.84
N LEU A 26 3.03 -6.51 -9.84
CA LEU A 26 2.50 -5.64 -8.79
C LEU A 26 1.03 -5.95 -8.52
N PRO A 27 0.54 -5.77 -7.28
CA PRO A 27 -0.85 -6.05 -6.96
C PRO A 27 -1.81 -5.13 -7.73
N GLY A 28 -2.92 -5.66 -8.25
CA GLY A 28 -3.96 -4.87 -8.92
C GLY A 28 -4.45 -3.65 -8.13
N PRO A 29 -4.60 -3.69 -6.79
CA PRO A 29 -4.92 -2.51 -5.98
C PRO A 29 -3.98 -1.33 -6.16
N VAL A 30 -2.69 -1.57 -6.32
CA VAL A 30 -1.69 -0.51 -6.51
C VAL A 30 -1.92 0.18 -7.87
N ALA A 31 -2.15 -0.60 -8.93
CA ALA A 31 -2.51 -0.05 -10.23
C ALA A 31 -3.84 0.73 -10.18
N GLY A 32 -4.84 0.21 -9.47
CA GLY A 32 -6.12 0.90 -9.26
C GLY A 32 -5.97 2.24 -8.54
N MET A 33 -5.06 2.35 -7.57
CA MET A 33 -4.72 3.62 -6.91
C MET A 33 -4.12 4.62 -7.89
N VAL A 34 -3.22 4.20 -8.78
CA VAL A 34 -2.63 5.07 -9.81
C VAL A 34 -3.72 5.57 -10.77
N ILE A 35 -4.62 4.71 -11.22
CA ILE A 35 -5.75 5.08 -12.09
C ILE A 35 -6.65 6.12 -11.40
N LEU A 36 -7.02 5.87 -10.14
CA LEU A 36 -7.83 6.80 -9.36
C LEU A 36 -7.11 8.14 -9.20
N PHE A 37 -5.82 8.11 -8.89
CA PHE A 37 -4.99 9.30 -8.72
C PHE A 37 -4.92 10.13 -10.00
N LEU A 38 -4.66 9.52 -11.16
CA LEU A 38 -4.67 10.20 -12.46
C LEU A 38 -6.05 10.81 -12.76
N GLY A 39 -7.13 10.09 -12.49
CA GLY A 39 -8.49 10.62 -12.65
C GLY A 39 -8.78 11.81 -11.74
N LEU A 40 -8.24 11.83 -10.53
CA LEU A 40 -8.35 12.95 -9.60
C LEU A 40 -7.48 14.14 -10.01
N LEU A 41 -6.29 13.90 -10.57
CA LEU A 41 -5.44 14.95 -11.14
C LEU A 41 -6.14 15.67 -12.28
N ILE A 42 -6.71 14.92 -13.24
CA ILE A 42 -7.47 15.50 -14.37
C ILE A 42 -8.66 16.31 -13.86
N ARG A 43 -9.32 15.84 -12.79
CA ARG A 43 -10.45 16.56 -12.19
C ARG A 43 -10.04 17.77 -11.33
N GLY A 44 -8.78 17.84 -10.89
CA GLY A 44 -8.24 18.91 -10.04
C GLY A 44 -8.81 19.00 -8.63
N ARG A 45 -9.70 18.08 -8.22
CA ARG A 45 -10.32 18.06 -6.88
C ARG A 45 -10.82 16.68 -6.48
N VAL A 46 -10.81 16.42 -5.18
CA VAL A 46 -11.40 15.21 -4.58
C VAL A 46 -12.86 15.49 -4.21
N PRO A 47 -13.84 14.72 -4.71
CA PRO A 47 -15.23 14.86 -4.28
C PRO A 47 -15.38 14.60 -2.78
N LYS A 48 -16.13 15.45 -2.06
CA LYS A 48 -16.40 15.28 -0.62
C LYS A 48 -17.02 13.92 -0.28
N SER A 49 -17.85 13.38 -1.18
CA SER A 49 -18.44 12.05 -1.02
C SER A 49 -17.41 10.93 -1.09
N LEU A 50 -16.39 11.07 -1.96
CA LEU A 50 -15.29 10.13 -2.07
C LEU A 50 -14.45 10.17 -0.79
N ASP A 51 -13.98 11.35 -0.39
CA ASP A 51 -13.20 11.53 0.85
C ASP A 51 -13.92 10.95 2.09
N ARG A 52 -15.23 11.22 2.25
CA ARG A 52 -16.01 10.64 3.35
C ARG A 52 -16.04 9.11 3.33
N VAL A 53 -16.24 8.50 2.17
CA VAL A 53 -16.28 7.03 2.02
C VAL A 53 -14.90 6.44 2.29
N THR A 54 -13.84 7.00 1.70
CA THR A 54 -12.47 6.49 1.91
C THR A 54 -12.06 6.61 3.36
N ARG A 55 -12.38 7.71 4.06
CA ARG A 55 -12.12 7.87 5.50
C ARG A 55 -12.90 6.86 6.35
N GLY A 56 -14.16 6.59 6.00
CA GLY A 56 -14.97 5.57 6.68
C GLY A 56 -14.38 4.17 6.54
N ILE A 57 -13.92 3.81 5.33
CA ILE A 57 -13.21 2.56 5.07
C ILE A 57 -11.88 2.53 5.82
N LEU A 58 -11.11 3.63 5.77
CA LEU A 58 -9.80 3.75 6.41
C LEU A 58 -9.90 3.56 7.93
N GLY A 59 -10.89 4.18 8.56
CA GLY A 59 -11.17 4.04 9.99
C GLY A 59 -11.60 2.62 10.40
N ASN A 60 -12.05 1.81 9.44
CA ASN A 60 -12.46 0.42 9.65
C ASN A 60 -11.52 -0.58 8.95
N LEU A 61 -10.30 -0.19 8.58
CA LEU A 61 -9.36 -1.06 7.86
C LEU A 61 -9.07 -2.37 8.58
N GLY A 62 -9.11 -2.39 9.91
CA GLY A 62 -8.98 -3.61 10.70
C GLY A 62 -9.94 -4.70 10.24
N LEU A 63 -11.19 -4.35 9.91
CA LEU A 63 -12.19 -5.29 9.40
C LEU A 63 -11.81 -5.84 8.01
N LEU A 64 -11.16 -5.03 7.18
CA LEU A 64 -10.69 -5.46 5.85
C LEU A 64 -9.46 -6.36 5.91
N PHE A 65 -8.69 -6.33 7.01
CA PHE A 65 -7.59 -7.28 7.22
C PHE A 65 -8.05 -8.63 7.73
N VAL A 66 -9.24 -8.74 8.34
CA VAL A 66 -9.74 -10.02 8.87
C VAL A 66 -9.76 -11.14 7.82
N PRO A 67 -10.32 -10.97 6.61
CA PRO A 67 -10.32 -12.03 5.60
C PRO A 67 -8.91 -12.47 5.20
N ALA A 68 -7.97 -11.52 5.05
CA ALA A 68 -6.59 -11.81 4.73
C ALA A 68 -5.91 -12.61 5.86
N SER A 69 -6.08 -12.18 7.11
CA SER A 69 -5.52 -12.84 8.28
C SER A 69 -6.08 -14.25 8.52
N VAL A 70 -7.39 -14.44 8.34
CA VAL A 70 -8.03 -15.77 8.46
C VAL A 70 -7.50 -16.72 7.37
N GLY A 71 -7.21 -16.22 6.17
CA GLY A 71 -6.55 -17.01 5.13
C GLY A 71 -5.19 -17.55 5.55
N VAL A 72 -4.40 -16.76 6.28
CA VAL A 72 -3.09 -17.19 6.82
C VAL A 72 -3.24 -18.25 7.92
N MET A 73 -4.29 -18.16 8.74
CA MET A 73 -4.57 -19.15 9.80
C MET A 73 -4.84 -20.56 9.26
N VAL A 74 -5.15 -20.73 7.98
CA VAL A 74 -5.24 -22.07 7.36
C VAL A 74 -3.88 -22.80 7.40
N GLN A 75 -2.77 -22.06 7.40
CA GLN A 75 -1.40 -22.60 7.47
C GLN A 75 -0.76 -22.40 8.86
N THR A 76 -1.56 -22.48 9.94
CA THR A 76 -1.10 -22.17 11.30
C THR A 76 0.10 -23.03 11.72
N ASP A 77 0.14 -24.31 11.35
CA ASP A 77 1.23 -25.22 11.78
C ASP A 77 2.61 -24.76 11.31
N ILE A 78 2.71 -24.31 10.05
CA ILE A 78 3.97 -23.76 9.51
C ILE A 78 4.28 -22.42 10.17
N LEU A 79 3.26 -21.59 10.37
CA LEU A 79 3.41 -20.27 10.98
C LEU A 79 3.96 -20.36 12.41
N VAL A 80 3.52 -21.35 13.18
CA VAL A 80 4.00 -21.61 14.54
C VAL A 80 5.41 -22.18 14.53
N ALA A 81 5.70 -23.16 13.65
CA ALA A 81 7.02 -23.75 13.53
C ALA A 81 8.10 -22.70 13.17
N GLU A 82 7.75 -21.76 12.30
CA GLU A 82 8.66 -20.72 11.79
C GLU A 82 8.44 -19.35 12.47
N ALA A 83 7.71 -19.28 13.58
CA ALA A 83 7.36 -18.01 14.23
C ALA A 83 8.61 -17.20 14.65
N VAL A 84 9.63 -17.89 15.18
CA VAL A 84 10.90 -17.27 15.60
C VAL A 84 11.68 -16.73 14.41
N PRO A 85 12.03 -17.52 13.38
CA PRO A 85 12.75 -17.00 12.22
C PRO A 85 11.98 -15.91 11.46
N ILE A 86 10.65 -16.03 11.31
CA ILE A 86 9.81 -14.97 10.72
C ILE A 86 9.90 -13.69 11.56
N GLY A 87 9.71 -13.79 12.88
CA GLY A 87 9.74 -12.63 13.78
C GLY A 87 11.09 -11.91 13.75
N VAL A 88 12.20 -12.65 13.81
CA VAL A 88 13.55 -12.09 13.73
C VAL A 88 13.77 -11.45 12.36
N ALA A 89 13.40 -12.11 11.26
CA ALA A 89 13.55 -11.58 9.91
C ALA A 89 12.79 -10.26 9.73
N VAL A 90 11.54 -10.16 10.20
CA VAL A 90 10.73 -8.95 10.14
C VAL A 90 11.33 -7.82 10.97
N LEU A 91 11.71 -8.08 12.22
CA LEU A 91 12.28 -7.06 13.10
C LEU A 91 13.61 -6.53 12.57
N VAL A 92 14.54 -7.43 12.23
CA VAL A 92 15.88 -7.07 11.75
C VAL A 92 15.79 -6.34 10.41
N SER A 93 15.00 -6.85 9.45
CA SER A 93 14.84 -6.19 8.14
C SER A 93 14.19 -4.81 8.27
N THR A 94 13.22 -4.64 9.15
CA THR A 94 12.56 -3.34 9.38
C THR A 94 13.54 -2.33 9.95
N LEU A 95 14.29 -2.70 11.01
CA LEU A 95 15.30 -1.84 11.62
C LEU A 95 16.41 -1.48 10.65
N LEU A 96 16.91 -2.47 9.89
CA LEU A 96 17.92 -2.24 8.85
C LEU A 96 17.40 -1.31 7.76
N THR A 97 16.17 -1.51 7.28
CA THR A 97 15.57 -0.64 6.25
C THR A 97 15.45 0.79 6.74
N MET A 98 15.03 1.01 8.00
CA MET A 98 14.96 2.34 8.60
C MET A 98 16.33 2.99 8.73
N LEU A 99 17.33 2.24 9.22
CA LEU A 99 18.71 2.72 9.35
C LEU A 99 19.30 3.11 7.99
N VAL A 100 19.22 2.22 7.00
CA VAL A 100 19.76 2.45 5.66
C VAL A 100 19.04 3.62 4.98
N SER A 101 17.72 3.69 5.05
CA SER A 101 16.96 4.81 4.47
C SER A 101 17.32 6.14 5.14
N GLY A 102 17.44 6.15 6.47
CA GLY A 102 17.85 7.33 7.23
C GLY A 102 19.28 7.78 6.90
N LEU A 103 20.24 6.85 6.84
CA LEU A 103 21.62 7.15 6.44
C LEU A 103 21.69 7.66 5.00
N THR A 104 20.92 7.07 4.09
CA THR A 104 20.86 7.51 2.68
C THR A 104 20.36 8.95 2.58
N MET A 105 19.29 9.30 3.32
CA MET A 105 18.82 10.68 3.40
C MET A 105 19.86 11.62 3.99
N GLN A 106 20.55 11.23 5.07
CA GLN A 106 21.61 12.05 5.67
C GLN A 106 22.79 12.28 4.72
N LEU A 107 23.18 11.26 3.95
CA LEU A 107 24.26 11.38 2.97
C LEU A 107 23.88 12.32 1.82
N LEU A 108 22.66 12.20 1.31
CA LEU A 108 22.15 13.09 0.27
C LEU A 108 22.04 14.54 0.76
N ASP A 109 21.56 14.76 1.98
CA ASP A 109 21.45 16.11 2.57
C ASP A 109 22.82 16.74 2.85
N ARG A 110 23.79 15.95 3.34
CA ARG A 110 25.18 16.39 3.51
C ARG A 110 25.84 16.76 2.18
N LYS A 111 25.54 16.03 1.11
CA LYS A 111 26.06 16.31 -0.24
C LYS A 111 25.41 17.59 -0.81
N ALA A 112 24.10 17.74 -0.67
CA ALA A 112 23.38 18.94 -1.09
C ALA A 112 23.85 20.22 -0.38
N ARG A 113 24.16 20.14 0.93
CA ARG A 113 24.74 21.28 1.69
C ARG A 113 26.17 21.62 1.30
N LYS A 114 26.94 20.68 0.77
CA LYS A 114 28.33 20.91 0.35
C LYS A 114 28.44 21.57 -1.03
N ASP A 115 27.41 21.42 -1.87
CA ASP A 115 27.32 22.01 -3.21
C ASP A 115 26.61 23.40 -3.20
N GLN A 116 26.29 23.94 -2.02
CA GLN A 116 25.73 25.29 -1.87
C GLN A 116 26.87 26.27 -1.53
N PRO A 117 27.22 27.21 -2.42
CA PRO A 117 28.37 28.12 -2.27
C PRO A 117 28.22 29.13 -1.13
#